data_AF-A0A950CD74-F1
#
_entry.id   AF-A0A950CD74-F1
#
_cell.length_a   1.000
_cell.length_b   1.000
_cell.length_c   1.000
_cell.angle_alpha   90.00
_cell.angle_beta   90.00
_cell.angle_gamma   90.00
#
_symmetry.space_group_name_H-M   'P 1'
#
loop_
_entity.id
_entity.type
_entity.pdbx_description
1 polymer ?
#
loop_
_entity_poly.entity_id
_entity_poly.type
_entity_poly.pdbx_seq_one_letter_code
_entity_poly.pdbx_strand_id
1 'polypeptide(L)'
;YSNPTSRSECTAEEAYRWSDGRAVFASGSPFPPVRWRDQTLIPGQGNNVYIFPAIGLAVYATSAKRITDEMFIAAAHAVAEQVTQAELDTGLIYPPQSTILATETHAAERVAEVIFKRGLARVSAPADIGAFLRSRLYKPEYSALI
;
A
#
# COMPACT_ATOMS: atom_id res chain seq x y z
N TYR A 1 -8.13 -13.46 -7.36
CA TYR A 1 -7.20 -13.24 -6.22
C TYR A 1 -6.62 -14.53 -5.65
N SER A 2 -7.12 -15.70 -6.07
CA SER A 2 -6.59 -16.99 -5.64
C SER A 2 -5.08 -17.14 -5.89
N ASN A 3 -4.38 -17.76 -4.93
CA ASN A 3 -2.93 -17.96 -4.95
C ASN A 3 -2.59 -19.46 -4.87
N PRO A 4 -1.45 -19.92 -5.41
CA PRO A 4 -0.48 -19.17 -6.22
C PRO A 4 -1.00 -18.90 -7.66
N THR A 5 -0.15 -18.42 -8.57
CA THR A 5 -0.51 -18.11 -9.97
C THR A 5 -1.32 -19.21 -10.68
N SER A 6 -1.02 -20.50 -10.42
CA SER A 6 -1.74 -21.65 -11.00
C SER A 6 -3.18 -21.83 -10.50
N ARG A 7 -3.60 -21.06 -9.50
CA ARG A 7 -4.96 -21.02 -8.96
C ARG A 7 -5.69 -19.73 -9.34
N SER A 8 -5.06 -18.83 -10.07
CA SER A 8 -5.70 -17.58 -10.49
C SER A 8 -6.91 -17.85 -11.38
N GLU A 9 -7.97 -17.06 -11.21
CA GLU A 9 -9.22 -17.20 -11.95
C GLU A 9 -9.04 -16.92 -13.44
N CYS A 10 -8.09 -16.05 -13.79
CA CYS A 10 -7.53 -15.87 -15.13
C CYS A 10 -6.14 -15.20 -15.02
N THR A 11 -5.35 -15.31 -16.06
CA THR A 11 -4.08 -14.59 -16.20
C THR A 11 -4.29 -13.14 -16.61
N ALA A 12 -3.29 -12.29 -16.39
CA ALA A 12 -3.31 -10.91 -16.90
C ALA A 12 -3.47 -10.86 -18.43
N GLU A 13 -2.81 -11.78 -19.16
CA GLU A 13 -2.90 -11.85 -20.62
C GLU A 13 -4.32 -12.19 -21.08
N GLU A 14 -4.99 -13.15 -20.46
CA GLU A 14 -6.39 -13.48 -20.74
C GLU A 14 -7.30 -12.29 -20.45
N ALA A 15 -7.18 -11.66 -19.28
CA ALA A 15 -8.00 -10.52 -18.90
C ALA A 15 -7.90 -9.36 -19.90
N TYR A 16 -6.68 -9.01 -20.33
CA TYR A 16 -6.48 -7.94 -21.31
C TYR A 16 -6.95 -8.35 -22.71
N ARG A 17 -6.62 -9.56 -23.20
CA ARG A 17 -7.04 -10.00 -24.54
C ARG A 17 -8.55 -10.15 -24.66
N TRP A 18 -9.21 -10.78 -23.67
CA TRP A 18 -10.66 -11.01 -23.69
C TRP A 18 -11.48 -9.73 -23.53
N SER A 19 -10.87 -8.65 -23.01
CA SER A 19 -11.52 -7.36 -22.83
C SER A 19 -11.16 -6.31 -23.89
N ASP A 20 -10.37 -6.66 -24.91
CA ASP A 20 -9.79 -5.71 -25.87
C ASP A 20 -8.94 -4.61 -25.19
N GLY A 21 -8.25 -4.96 -24.11
CA GLY A 21 -7.39 -4.08 -23.32
C GLY A 21 -8.12 -3.14 -22.37
N ARG A 22 -9.43 -3.32 -22.15
CA ARG A 22 -10.26 -2.44 -21.31
C ARG A 22 -10.36 -2.86 -19.84
N ALA A 23 -9.97 -4.09 -19.51
CA ALA A 23 -10.03 -4.57 -18.14
C ALA A 23 -9.03 -3.83 -17.24
N VAL A 24 -9.52 -3.33 -16.10
CA VAL A 24 -8.68 -2.97 -14.95
C VAL A 24 -8.37 -4.27 -14.21
N PHE A 25 -7.11 -4.69 -14.22
CA PHE A 25 -6.71 -6.00 -13.71
C PHE A 25 -5.73 -5.90 -12.55
N ALA A 26 -6.04 -6.65 -11.49
CA ALA A 26 -5.10 -6.97 -10.42
C ALA A 26 -5.29 -8.42 -9.95
N SER A 27 -4.22 -9.01 -9.44
CA SER A 27 -4.18 -10.39 -8.97
C SER A 27 -3.53 -10.52 -7.59
N GLY A 28 -3.70 -11.69 -6.96
CA GLY A 28 -3.02 -11.99 -5.69
C GLY A 28 -1.54 -12.35 -5.88
N SER A 29 -1.25 -13.14 -6.91
CA SER A 29 0.11 -13.52 -7.33
C SER A 29 0.57 -12.63 -8.48
N PRO A 30 1.88 -12.35 -8.62
CA PRO A 30 2.39 -11.47 -9.66
C PRO A 30 2.23 -12.11 -11.05
N PHE A 31 1.97 -11.26 -12.05
CA PHE A 31 2.02 -11.59 -13.47
C PHE A 31 2.98 -10.62 -14.18
N PRO A 32 3.64 -11.04 -15.27
CA PRO A 32 4.48 -10.14 -16.05
C PRO A 32 3.65 -9.07 -16.79
N PRO A 33 4.27 -7.95 -17.19
CA PRO A 33 3.64 -6.98 -18.09
C PRO A 33 3.18 -7.63 -19.40
N VAL A 34 2.08 -7.13 -19.96
CA VAL A 34 1.46 -7.67 -21.18
C VAL A 34 1.51 -6.60 -22.28
N ARG A 35 2.12 -6.95 -23.42
CA ARG A 35 2.09 -6.09 -24.61
C ARG A 35 0.72 -6.23 -25.28
N TRP A 36 0.02 -5.13 -25.40
CA TRP A 36 -1.29 -5.05 -26.05
C TRP A 36 -1.26 -3.94 -27.10
N ARG A 37 -1.27 -4.32 -28.39
CA ARG A 37 -1.09 -3.38 -29.51
C ARG A 37 0.19 -2.54 -29.31
N ASP A 38 0.05 -1.21 -29.27
CA ASP A 38 1.16 -0.25 -29.13
C ASP A 38 1.44 0.14 -27.67
N GLN A 39 0.76 -0.47 -26.70
CA GLN A 39 0.95 -0.22 -25.27
C GLN A 39 1.44 -1.45 -24.50
N THR A 40 2.08 -1.21 -23.36
CA THR A 40 2.42 -2.24 -22.37
C THR A 40 1.57 -2.01 -21.14
N LEU A 41 0.73 -2.99 -20.79
CA LEU A 41 -0.11 -2.97 -19.60
C LEU A 41 0.61 -3.68 -18.45
N ILE A 42 0.63 -3.04 -17.28
CA ILE A 42 1.33 -3.54 -16.09
C ILE A 42 0.26 -3.99 -15.08
N PRO A 43 0.08 -5.31 -14.85
CA PRO A 43 -0.94 -5.79 -13.94
C PRO A 43 -0.57 -5.48 -12.48
N GLY A 44 -1.53 -4.97 -11.72
CA GLY A 44 -1.35 -4.73 -10.29
C GLY A 44 -1.30 -6.04 -9.48
N GLN A 45 -0.55 -6.04 -8.39
CA GLN A 45 -0.62 -7.12 -7.39
C GLN A 45 -1.29 -6.58 -6.12
N GLY A 46 -2.51 -7.02 -5.85
CA GLY A 46 -3.22 -6.67 -4.63
C GLY A 46 -2.70 -7.47 -3.45
N ASN A 47 -1.58 -7.01 -2.88
CA ASN A 47 -0.87 -7.64 -1.78
C ASN A 47 -1.12 -6.89 -0.47
N ASN A 48 -1.28 -7.63 0.64
CA ASN A 48 -1.48 -7.04 1.96
C ASN A 48 -0.25 -6.26 2.48
N VAL A 49 0.91 -6.40 1.84
CA VAL A 49 2.13 -5.62 2.13
C VAL A 49 1.89 -4.13 2.12
N TYR A 50 0.98 -3.60 1.30
CA TYR A 50 0.66 -2.17 1.30
C TYR A 50 -0.08 -1.69 2.56
N ILE A 51 -0.59 -2.60 3.41
CA ILE A 51 -1.50 -2.27 4.52
C ILE A 51 -0.93 -2.67 5.87
N PHE A 52 -0.52 -3.94 6.05
CA PHE A 52 -0.18 -4.42 7.40
C PHE A 52 1.00 -3.69 8.06
N PRO A 53 2.09 -3.31 7.34
CA PRO A 53 3.19 -2.56 7.95
C PRO A 53 2.78 -1.15 8.35
N ALA A 54 1.97 -0.48 7.52
CA ALA A 54 1.45 0.85 7.81
C ALA A 54 0.56 0.86 9.07
N ILE A 55 -0.36 -0.11 9.19
CA ILE A 55 -1.17 -0.31 10.40
C ILE A 55 -0.25 -0.58 11.61
N GLY A 56 0.73 -1.47 11.44
CA GLY A 56 1.68 -1.83 12.50
C GLY A 56 2.47 -0.63 13.02
N LEU A 57 3.03 0.18 12.12
CA LEU A 57 3.78 1.40 12.45
C LEU A 57 2.90 2.41 13.20
N ALA A 58 1.69 2.68 12.69
CA ALA A 58 0.78 3.63 13.32
C ALA A 58 0.34 3.17 14.73
N VAL A 59 -0.03 1.88 14.88
CA VAL A 59 -0.41 1.30 16.18
C VAL A 59 0.76 1.32 17.17
N TYR A 60 1.96 0.96 16.72
CA TYR A 60 3.17 0.99 17.54
C TYR A 60 3.49 2.41 18.01
N ALA A 61 3.61 3.36 17.09
CA ALA A 61 4.03 4.72 17.40
C ALA A 61 3.02 5.43 18.33
N THR A 62 1.72 5.25 18.10
CA THR A 62 0.66 5.89 18.89
C THR A 62 0.27 5.13 20.15
N SER A 63 0.84 3.93 20.35
CA SER A 63 0.40 2.99 21.39
C SER A 63 -1.11 2.81 21.39
N ALA A 64 -1.73 2.63 20.22
CA ALA A 64 -3.17 2.55 20.07
C ALA A 64 -3.78 1.45 20.95
N LYS A 65 -4.94 1.73 21.57
CA LYS A 65 -5.62 0.77 22.45
C LYS A 65 -6.52 -0.23 21.73
N ARG A 66 -6.91 0.06 20.49
CA ARG A 66 -7.78 -0.78 19.68
C ARG A 66 -7.59 -0.45 18.20
N ILE A 67 -7.60 -1.47 17.36
CA ILE A 67 -7.66 -1.35 15.91
C ILE A 67 -9.14 -1.36 15.50
N THR A 68 -9.51 -0.52 14.52
CA THR A 68 -10.89 -0.38 14.03
C THR A 68 -10.92 -0.46 12.51
N ASP A 69 -12.07 -0.79 11.91
CA ASP A 69 -12.22 -0.90 10.45
C ASP A 69 -11.94 0.44 9.75
N GLU A 70 -12.23 1.57 10.40
CA GLU A 70 -11.91 2.91 9.90
C GLU A 70 -10.41 3.09 9.63
N MET A 71 -9.54 2.44 10.42
CA MET A 71 -8.10 2.48 10.20
C MET A 71 -7.70 1.76 8.91
N PHE A 72 -8.34 0.62 8.61
CA PHE A 72 -8.09 -0.10 7.36
C PHE A 72 -8.62 0.66 6.15
N ILE A 73 -9.76 1.33 6.29
CA ILE A 73 -10.31 2.21 5.24
C ILE A 73 -9.37 3.41 5.00
N ALA A 74 -8.87 4.04 6.06
CA ALA A 74 -7.90 5.14 5.96
C ALA A 74 -6.59 4.69 5.29
N ALA A 75 -6.07 3.51 5.65
CA ALA A 75 -4.90 2.94 5.00
C ALA A 75 -5.15 2.66 3.50
N ALA A 76 -6.32 2.11 3.15
CA ALA A 76 -6.68 1.84 1.76
C ALA A 76 -6.76 3.12 0.92
N HIS A 77 -7.37 4.19 1.45
CA HIS A 77 -7.38 5.50 0.79
C HIS A 77 -5.97 6.07 0.63
N ALA A 78 -5.16 5.99 1.69
CA ALA A 78 -3.79 6.50 1.66
C ALA A 78 -2.91 5.77 0.62
N VAL A 79 -3.06 4.44 0.47
CA VAL A 79 -2.35 3.69 -0.57
C VAL A 79 -2.82 4.13 -1.97
N ALA A 80 -4.11 4.35 -2.16
CA ALA A 80 -4.64 4.83 -3.44
C ALA A 80 -4.15 6.26 -3.80
N GLU A 81 -3.95 7.12 -2.80
CA GLU A 81 -3.36 8.46 -2.97
C GLU A 81 -1.91 8.42 -3.51
N GLN A 82 -1.22 7.29 -3.42
CA GLN A 82 0.17 7.12 -3.86
C GLN A 82 0.29 6.58 -5.29
N VAL A 83 -0.83 6.34 -5.99
CA VAL A 83 -0.81 5.93 -7.40
C VAL A 83 -0.87 7.18 -8.28
N THR A 84 0.13 7.34 -9.15
CA THR A 84 0.21 8.47 -10.08
C THR A 84 -0.65 8.25 -11.31
N GLN A 85 -1.02 9.34 -12.00
CA GLN A 85 -1.75 9.23 -13.27
C GLN A 85 -0.98 8.42 -14.32
N ALA A 86 0.35 8.58 -14.40
CA ALA A 86 1.19 7.82 -15.32
C ALA A 86 1.15 6.31 -15.06
N GLU A 87 1.07 5.88 -13.79
CA GLU A 87 0.91 4.47 -13.44
C GLU A 87 -0.49 3.97 -13.83
N LEU A 88 -1.54 4.74 -13.54
CA LEU A 88 -2.91 4.42 -13.96
C LEU A 88 -3.03 4.29 -15.49
N ASP A 89 -2.35 5.16 -16.25
CA ASP A 89 -2.34 5.13 -17.71
C ASP A 89 -1.71 3.84 -18.27
N THR A 90 -0.88 3.15 -17.48
CA THR A 90 -0.34 1.81 -17.81
C THR A 90 -1.18 0.65 -17.26
N GLY A 91 -2.32 0.93 -16.61
CA GLY A 91 -3.18 -0.05 -15.96
C GLY A 91 -2.74 -0.47 -14.55
N LEU A 92 -1.70 0.15 -14.00
CA LEU A 92 -1.20 -0.15 -12.66
C LEU A 92 -2.03 0.58 -11.61
N ILE A 93 -2.75 -0.18 -10.77
CA ILE A 93 -3.68 0.36 -9.75
C ILE A 93 -3.15 0.30 -8.31
N TYR A 94 -1.91 -0.15 -8.12
CA TYR A 94 -1.20 -0.14 -6.84
C TYR A 94 0.15 0.56 -7.03
N PRO A 95 0.65 1.31 -6.04
CA PRO A 95 1.93 1.98 -6.17
C PRO A 95 3.06 0.95 -6.35
N PRO A 96 4.16 1.29 -7.05
CA PRO A 96 5.29 0.38 -7.20
C PRO A 96 5.87 -0.06 -5.86
N GLN A 97 6.30 -1.33 -5.76
CA GLN A 97 6.97 -1.81 -4.54
C GLN A 97 8.31 -1.10 -4.28
N SER A 98 8.94 -0.50 -5.29
CA SER A 98 10.16 0.30 -5.12
C SER A 98 9.95 1.55 -4.26
N THR A 99 8.72 2.04 -4.12
CA THR A 99 8.36 3.18 -3.28
C THR A 99 7.62 2.76 -2.00
N ILE A 100 7.63 1.47 -1.66
CA ILE A 100 6.80 0.90 -0.58
C ILE A 100 6.99 1.60 0.77
N LEU A 101 8.21 1.99 1.13
CA LEU A 101 8.46 2.67 2.41
C LEU A 101 7.76 4.04 2.47
N ALA A 102 7.76 4.79 1.36
CA ALA A 102 7.06 6.06 1.29
C ALA A 102 5.54 5.85 1.36
N THR A 103 5.02 4.87 0.62
CA THR A 103 3.61 4.49 0.63
C THR A 103 3.14 4.08 2.03
N GLU A 104 3.89 3.22 2.71
CA GLU A 104 3.55 2.73 4.04
C GLU A 104 3.66 3.83 5.11
N THR A 105 4.64 4.72 4.99
CA THR A 105 4.80 5.86 5.90
C THR A 105 3.62 6.82 5.75
N HIS A 106 3.21 7.13 4.52
CA HIS A 106 2.03 7.95 4.23
C HIS A 106 0.75 7.29 4.75
N ALA A 107 0.57 5.99 4.51
CA ALA A 107 -0.57 5.25 5.03
C ALA A 107 -0.59 5.19 6.56
N ALA A 108 0.55 5.01 7.21
CA ALA A 108 0.66 5.03 8.67
C ALA A 108 0.29 6.41 9.24
N GLU A 109 0.64 7.49 8.55
CA GLU A 109 0.27 8.86 8.93
C GLU A 109 -1.24 9.05 8.95
N ARG A 110 -1.94 8.66 7.87
CA ARG A 110 -3.42 8.70 7.80
C ARG A 110 -4.08 7.82 8.87
N VAL A 111 -3.51 6.65 9.15
CA VAL A 111 -4.01 5.78 10.21
C VAL A 111 -3.81 6.41 11.59
N ALA A 112 -2.66 7.02 11.84
CA ALA A 112 -2.36 7.71 13.09
C ALA A 112 -3.29 8.92 13.32
N GLU A 113 -3.61 9.68 12.26
CA GLU A 113 -4.62 10.74 12.31
C GLU A 113 -5.97 10.21 12.83
N VAL A 114 -6.43 9.07 12.32
CA VAL A 114 -7.65 8.40 12.81
C VAL A 114 -7.52 8.00 14.28
N ILE A 115 -6.40 7.37 14.66
CA ILE A 115 -6.15 6.93 16.04
C ILE A 115 -6.23 8.11 17.02
N PHE A 116 -5.58 9.24 16.70
CA PHE A 116 -5.61 10.44 17.55
C PHE A 116 -7.00 11.08 17.58
N LYS A 117 -7.63 11.27 16.41
CA LYS A 117 -8.96 11.86 16.28
C LYS A 117 -10.03 11.10 17.07
N ARG A 118 -9.90 9.77 17.17
CA ARG A 118 -10.82 8.89 17.90
C ARG A 118 -10.47 8.71 19.39
N GLY A 119 -9.43 9.36 19.90
CA GLY A 119 -8.99 9.19 21.30
C GLY A 119 -8.55 7.76 21.62
N LEU A 120 -7.99 7.06 20.62
CA LEU A 120 -7.52 5.68 20.75
C LEU A 120 -6.03 5.60 21.08
N ALA A 121 -5.27 6.68 20.85
CA ALA A 121 -3.87 6.78 21.23
C ALA A 121 -3.70 6.74 22.77
N ARG A 122 -2.57 6.18 23.24
CA ARG A 122 -2.16 6.25 24.65
C ARG A 122 -0.92 7.12 24.86
N VAL A 123 -0.54 7.88 23.84
CA VAL A 123 0.50 8.92 23.89
C VAL A 123 -0.13 10.27 23.57
N SER A 124 0.53 11.36 23.97
CA SER A 124 0.12 12.71 23.57
C SER A 124 0.23 12.87 22.05
N ALA A 125 -0.74 13.57 21.45
CA ALA A 125 -0.69 13.89 20.03
C ALA A 125 0.52 14.81 19.74
N PRO A 126 1.41 14.44 18.79
CA PRO A 126 2.49 15.30 18.37
C PRO A 126 1.94 16.48 17.54
N ALA A 127 2.72 17.57 17.45
CA ALA A 127 2.37 18.68 16.56
C ALA A 127 2.45 18.28 15.07
N ASP A 128 3.36 17.36 14.74
CA ASP A 128 3.56 16.80 13.40
C ASP A 128 3.55 15.26 13.51
N ILE A 129 2.47 14.63 13.03
CA ILE A 129 2.28 13.18 13.06
C ILE A 129 3.26 12.48 12.11
N GLY A 130 3.47 13.02 10.91
CA GLY A 130 4.40 12.46 9.94
C GLY A 130 5.84 12.45 10.45
N ALA A 131 6.32 13.57 11.02
CA ALA A 131 7.66 13.64 11.60
C ALA A 131 7.80 12.69 12.81
N PHE A 132 6.75 12.60 13.63
CA PHE A 132 6.69 11.65 14.73
C PHE A 132 6.83 10.21 14.24
N LEU A 133 6.07 9.79 13.23
CA LEU A 133 6.18 8.44 12.66
C LEU A 133 7.55 8.18 12.03
N ARG A 134 8.08 9.11 11.24
CA ARG A 134 9.41 9.00 10.61
C ARG A 134 10.52 8.82 11.65
N SER A 135 10.40 9.43 12.83
CA SER A 135 11.35 9.24 13.94
C SER A 135 11.31 7.84 14.58
N ARG A 136 10.28 7.04 14.29
CA ARG A 136 10.11 5.66 14.78
C ARG A 136 10.51 4.60 13.76
N LEU A 137 10.81 5.00 12.53
CA LEU A 137 11.26 4.08 11.49
C LEU A 137 12.63 3.50 11.82
N TYR A 138 12.81 2.21 11.54
CA TYR A 138 14.12 1.58 11.58
C TYR A 138 15.03 2.17 10.51
N LYS A 139 16.27 2.47 10.88
CA LYS A 139 17.33 2.89 9.96
C LYS A 139 18.32 1.74 9.82
N PRO A 140 18.46 1.13 8.63
CA PRO A 140 19.38 0.01 8.38
C PRO A 140 20.84 0.49 8.24
N GLU A 141 21.25 1.43 9.09
CA GLU A 141 22.60 1.98 9.14
C GLU A 141 23.29 1.45 10.39
N TYR A 142 24.58 1.13 10.28
CA TYR A 142 25.35 0.75 11.47
C TYR A 142 25.48 1.94 12.42
N SER A 143 25.03 1.75 13.66
CA SER A 143 25.35 2.68 14.73
C SER A 143 26.80 2.47 15.19
N ALA A 144 27.48 3.56 15.54
CA ALA A 144 28.72 3.46 16.31
C ALA A 144 28.43 2.72 17.62
N LEU A 145 29.22 1.70 17.93
CA LEU A 145 29.07 0.90 19.15
C LEU A 145 29.87 1.47 20.33
N ILE A 146 30.61 2.57 20.11
CA ILE A 146 31.48 3.26 21.07
C ILE A 146 31.51 4.74 20.71
#